data_AF-A0A2I4DAS0-F1
#
_entry.id   AF-A0A2I4DAS0-F1
#
_cell.length_a   1.000
_cell.length_b   1.000
_cell.length_c   1.000
_cell.angle_alpha   90.00
_cell.angle_beta   90.00
_cell.angle_gamma   90.00
#
_symmetry.space_group_name_H-M   'P 1'
#
loop_
_entity.id
_entity.type
_entity.pdbx_description
1 polymer ?
#
loop_
_entity_poly.entity_id
_entity_poly.type
_entity_poly.pdbx_seq_one_letter_code
_entity_poly.pdbx_strand_id
1 'polypeptide(L)'
;MTYDLASAVMRIFNLIGMMLLLCHWDGCLQFLVPMLQDFPSDCWVSLNKMVYKQVEQYMSFHKLPADFRQKIHDYYEHRYQGKMFDEESILEELNEPLREEIVNFNCRKLV
;
A
#
# COMPACT_ATOMS: atom_id res chain seq x y z
N MET A 1 -9.32 44.21 26.30
CA MET A 1 -9.03 44.28 24.85
C MET A 1 -7.76 43.53 24.46
N THR A 2 -6.56 43.88 24.96
CA THR A 2 -5.32 43.15 24.63
C THR A 2 -5.30 41.72 25.17
N TYR A 3 -5.83 41.49 26.39
CA TYR A 3 -5.96 40.16 26.99
C TYR A 3 -6.98 39.26 26.26
N ASP A 4 -8.04 39.83 25.71
CA ASP A 4 -9.05 39.08 24.94
C ASP A 4 -8.49 38.61 23.60
N LEU A 5 -7.73 39.47 22.92
CA LEU A 5 -7.03 39.12 21.69
C LEU A 5 -5.93 38.07 21.94
N ALA A 6 -5.13 38.24 22.99
CA ALA A 6 -4.08 37.27 23.36
C ALA A 6 -4.66 35.90 23.73
N SER A 7 -5.78 35.87 24.48
CA SER A 7 -6.50 34.63 24.81
C SER A 7 -7.07 33.93 23.57
N ALA A 8 -7.68 34.69 22.65
CA ALA A 8 -8.20 34.16 21.40
C ALA A 8 -7.08 33.56 20.53
N VAL A 9 -5.94 34.24 20.42
CA VAL A 9 -4.77 33.76 19.65
C VAL A 9 -4.20 32.48 20.27
N MET A 10 -4.03 32.42 21.59
CA MET A 10 -3.55 31.20 22.27
C MET A 10 -4.50 30.01 22.09
N ARG A 11 -5.82 30.25 22.10
CA ARG A 11 -6.82 29.22 21.80
C ARG A 11 -6.70 28.68 20.39
N ILE A 12 -6.49 29.56 19.40
CA ILE A 12 -6.31 29.17 18.00
C ILE A 12 -5.04 28.33 17.84
N PHE A 13 -3.90 28.76 18.42
CA PHE A 13 -2.66 27.98 18.36
C PHE A 13 -2.80 26.60 18.99
N ASN A 14 -3.48 26.52 20.14
CA ASN A 14 -3.72 25.24 20.79
C ASN A 14 -4.61 24.32 19.94
N LEU A 15 -5.65 24.87 19.31
CA LEU A 15 -6.53 24.12 18.41
C LEU A 15 -5.77 23.63 17.16
N ILE A 16 -4.94 24.48 16.54
CA ILE A 16 -4.09 24.08 15.41
C ILE A 16 -3.11 22.97 15.84
N GLY A 17 -2.49 23.10 17.02
CA GLY A 17 -1.61 22.07 17.57
C GLY A 17 -2.31 20.72 17.75
N MET A 18 -3.53 20.73 18.31
CA MET A 18 -4.34 19.52 18.44
C MET A 18 -4.73 18.93 17.08
N MET A 19 -5.12 19.76 16.10
CA MET A 19 -5.46 19.30 14.75
C MET A 19 -4.27 18.67 14.03
N LEU A 20 -3.08 19.26 14.15
CA LEU A 20 -1.85 18.71 13.57
C LEU A 20 -1.47 17.37 14.22
N LEU A 21 -1.60 17.26 15.55
CA LEU A 21 -1.35 16.02 16.27
C LEU A 21 -2.30 14.90 15.82
N LEU A 22 -3.60 15.22 15.69
CA LEU A 22 -4.60 14.27 15.21
C LEU A 22 -4.35 13.87 13.75
N CYS A 23 -3.96 14.80 12.89
CA CYS A 23 -3.61 14.51 11.49
C CYS A 23 -2.43 13.53 11.39
N HIS A 24 -1.39 13.72 12.22
CA HIS A 24 -0.27 12.79 12.27
C HIS A 24 -0.69 11.40 12.76
N TRP A 25 -1.48 11.35 13.83
CA TRP A 25 -2.00 10.10 14.38
C TRP A 25 -2.85 9.35 13.36
N ASP A 26 -3.79 10.04 12.71
CA ASP A 26 -4.67 9.47 11.68
C ASP A 26 -3.86 8.95 10.49
N GLY A 27 -2.88 9.71 9.98
CA GLY A 27 -1.99 9.26 8.91
C GLY A 27 -1.15 8.03 9.31
N CYS A 28 -0.60 8.01 10.53
CA CYS A 28 0.15 6.85 11.03
C CYS A 28 -0.75 5.62 11.19
N LEU A 29 -1.97 5.78 11.69
CA LEU A 29 -2.91 4.69 11.89
C LEU A 29 -3.44 4.14 10.56
N GLN A 30 -3.73 5.01 9.59
CA GLN A 30 -4.11 4.62 8.22
C GLN A 30 -3.03 3.82 7.48
N PHE A 31 -1.75 4.03 7.81
CA PHE A 31 -0.64 3.23 7.29
C PHE A 31 -0.39 1.96 8.10
N LEU A 32 -0.60 2.01 9.42
CA LEU A 32 -0.42 0.88 10.33
C LEU A 32 -1.42 -0.25 10.07
N VAL A 33 -2.67 0.06 9.74
CA VAL A 33 -3.70 -0.97 9.50
C VAL A 33 -3.34 -1.86 8.29
N PRO A 34 -3.05 -1.34 7.09
CA PRO A 34 -2.56 -2.15 5.97
C PRO A 34 -1.26 -2.90 6.29
N MET A 35 -0.36 -2.31 7.06
CA MET A 35 0.90 -2.96 7.46
C MET A 35 0.67 -4.22 8.30
N LEU A 36 -0.31 -4.21 9.21
CA LEU A 36 -0.64 -5.37 10.04
C LEU A 36 -1.41 -6.47 9.26
N GLN A 37 -1.95 -6.14 8.09
CA GLN A 37 -2.67 -7.06 7.20
C GLN A 37 -1.80 -7.47 5.99
N ASP A 38 -0.49 -7.29 6.08
CA ASP A 38 0.47 -7.61 5.00
C ASP A 38 0.12 -6.95 3.64
N PHE A 39 -0.42 -5.73 3.68
CA PHE A 39 -0.77 -4.90 2.52
C PHE A 39 -1.70 -5.57 1.50
N PRO A 40 -2.99 -5.79 1.84
CA PRO A 40 -3.92 -6.49 0.96
C PRO A 40 -4.11 -5.72 -0.35
N SER A 41 -4.48 -6.44 -1.42
CA SER A 41 -4.44 -5.89 -2.78
C SER A 41 -5.45 -4.77 -3.05
N ASP A 42 -6.52 -4.68 -2.27
CA ASP A 42 -7.54 -3.64 -2.30
C ASP A 42 -7.22 -2.45 -1.39
N CYS A 43 -6.12 -2.48 -0.63
CA CYS A 43 -5.76 -1.38 0.25
C CYS A 43 -5.24 -0.16 -0.52
N TRP A 44 -5.43 1.02 0.07
CA TRP A 44 -5.01 2.29 -0.54
C TRP A 44 -3.52 2.33 -0.88
N VAL A 45 -2.66 1.62 -0.14
CA VAL A 45 -1.21 1.55 -0.39
C VAL A 45 -0.91 0.79 -1.69
N SER A 46 -1.54 -0.38 -1.86
CA SER A 46 -1.38 -1.25 -3.02
C SER A 46 -2.00 -0.63 -4.28
N LEU A 47 -3.17 0.00 -4.16
CA LEU A 47 -3.84 0.70 -5.27
C LEU A 47 -3.04 1.88 -5.82
N ASN A 48 -2.33 2.61 -4.96
CA ASN A 48 -1.53 3.78 -5.37
C ASN A 48 -0.15 3.42 -5.95
N LYS A 49 0.10 2.16 -6.30
CA LYS A 49 1.40 1.65 -6.81
C LYS A 49 2.58 1.90 -5.86
N MET A 50 2.33 2.10 -4.56
CA MET A 50 3.41 2.35 -3.60
C MET A 50 4.26 1.10 -3.37
N VAL A 51 3.72 -0.10 -3.58
CA VAL A 51 4.46 -1.37 -3.53
C VAL A 51 5.59 -1.40 -4.55
N TYR A 52 5.34 -0.98 -5.80
CA TYR A 52 6.39 -0.93 -6.82
C TYR A 52 7.51 0.08 -6.44
N LYS A 53 7.14 1.24 -5.89
CA LYS A 53 8.13 2.20 -5.34
C LYS A 53 8.95 1.61 -4.21
N GLN A 54 8.38 0.75 -3.37
CA GLN A 54 9.10 0.07 -2.30
C GLN A 54 10.14 -0.90 -2.85
N VAL A 55 9.82 -1.62 -3.94
CA VAL A 55 10.80 -2.44 -4.69
C VAL A 55 11.92 -1.57 -5.25
N GLU A 56 11.62 -0.41 -5.84
CA GLU A 56 12.64 0.53 -6.31
C GLU A 56 13.55 1.04 -5.17
N GLN A 57 12.97 1.36 -4.02
CA GLN A 57 13.71 1.77 -2.83
C GLN A 57 14.63 0.65 -2.33
N TYR A 58 14.16 -0.60 -2.30
CA TYR A 58 14.97 -1.76 -1.94
C TYR A 58 16.17 -1.93 -2.89
N MET A 59 15.94 -1.83 -4.21
CA MET A 59 17.01 -1.90 -5.21
C MET A 59 18.03 -0.76 -5.06
N SER A 60 17.56 0.42 -4.67
CA SER A 60 18.40 1.59 -4.39
C SER A 60 19.25 1.39 -3.14
N PHE A 61 18.62 0.95 -2.05
CA PHE A 61 19.28 0.70 -0.76
C PHE A 61 20.40 -0.34 -0.87
N HIS A 62 20.15 -1.45 -1.58
CA HIS A 62 21.15 -2.49 -1.82
C HIS A 62 22.12 -2.16 -2.97
N LYS A 63 22.01 -0.98 -3.58
CA LYS A 63 22.87 -0.53 -4.69
C LYS A 63 23.01 -1.55 -5.81
N LEU A 64 21.89 -2.17 -6.19
CA LEU A 64 21.89 -3.17 -7.25
C LEU A 64 22.38 -2.54 -8.58
N PRO A 65 23.19 -3.26 -9.37
CA PRO A 65 23.63 -2.80 -10.69
C PRO A 65 22.45 -2.50 -11.61
N ALA A 66 22.61 -1.54 -12.53
CA ALA A 66 21.56 -1.12 -13.47
C ALA A 66 20.96 -2.29 -14.27
N ASP A 67 21.81 -3.20 -14.75
CA ASP A 67 21.37 -4.38 -15.50
C ASP A 67 20.46 -5.30 -14.68
N PHE A 68 20.71 -5.39 -13.36
CA PHE A 68 19.91 -6.21 -12.47
C PHE A 68 18.56 -5.55 -12.17
N ARG A 69 18.55 -4.21 -12.02
CA ARG A 69 17.32 -3.43 -11.85
C ARG A 69 16.41 -3.55 -13.08
N GLN A 70 16.98 -3.51 -14.28
CA GLN A 70 16.21 -3.68 -15.52
C GLN A 70 15.57 -5.06 -15.58
N LYS A 71 16.30 -6.12 -15.24
CA LYS A 71 15.73 -7.48 -15.16
C LYS A 71 14.58 -7.59 -14.16
N ILE A 72 14.70 -6.92 -13.01
CA ILE A 72 13.63 -6.89 -12.01
C ILE A 72 12.41 -6.16 -12.58
N HIS A 73 12.60 -5.00 -13.22
CA HIS A 73 11.52 -4.27 -13.87
C HIS A 73 10.80 -5.14 -14.91
N ASP A 74 11.54 -5.74 -15.83
CA ASP A 74 11.00 -6.57 -16.91
C ASP A 74 10.23 -7.79 -16.35
N TYR A 75 10.75 -8.40 -15.27
CA TYR A 75 10.06 -9.48 -14.57
C TYR A 75 8.71 -9.03 -13.99
N TYR A 76 8.68 -7.92 -13.26
CA TYR A 76 7.43 -7.42 -12.65
C TYR A 76 6.41 -7.00 -13.71
N GLU A 77 6.84 -6.36 -14.79
CA GLU A 77 5.97 -5.97 -15.90
C GLU A 77 5.38 -7.21 -16.59
N HIS A 78 6.18 -8.24 -16.85
CA HIS A 78 5.71 -9.47 -17.47
C HIS A 78 4.78 -10.28 -16.57
N ARG A 79 5.13 -10.41 -15.27
CA ARG A 79 4.38 -11.23 -14.29
C ARG A 79 3.04 -10.63 -13.90
N TYR A 80 2.99 -9.30 -13.74
CA TYR A 80 1.81 -8.62 -13.21
C TYR A 80 1.08 -7.78 -14.26
N GLN A 81 1.69 -7.46 -15.41
CA GLN A 81 1.07 -6.68 -16.49
C GLN A 81 0.42 -5.36 -16.00
N GLY A 82 1.03 -4.74 -14.99
CA GLY A 82 0.52 -3.53 -14.34
C GLY A 82 -0.65 -3.75 -13.35
N LYS A 83 -1.06 -5.00 -13.13
CA LYS A 83 -2.10 -5.42 -12.17
C LYS A 83 -1.47 -6.33 -11.12
N MET A 84 -1.14 -5.75 -9.96
CA MET A 84 -0.66 -6.53 -8.81
C MET A 84 -1.85 -6.84 -7.91
N PHE A 85 -2.20 -8.12 -7.81
CA PHE A 85 -3.25 -8.63 -6.93
C PHE A 85 -2.67 -9.74 -6.05
N ASP A 86 -3.20 -9.83 -4.84
CA ASP A 86 -2.84 -10.88 -3.91
C ASP A 86 -3.70 -12.11 -4.23
N GLU A 87 -3.17 -12.96 -5.11
CA GLU A 87 -3.87 -14.17 -5.57
C GLU A 87 -4.25 -15.10 -4.40
N GLU A 88 -3.44 -15.16 -3.34
CA GLU A 88 -3.66 -16.03 -2.19
C GLU A 88 -4.86 -15.55 -1.38
N SER A 89 -4.87 -14.28 -0.99
CA SER A 89 -5.99 -13.66 -0.26
C SER A 89 -7.29 -13.72 -1.06
N ILE A 90 -7.25 -13.44 -2.37
CA ILE A 90 -8.46 -13.51 -3.22
C ILE A 90 -9.01 -14.93 -3.28
N LEU A 91 -8.15 -15.94 -3.42
CA LEU A 91 -8.59 -17.33 -3.47
C LEU A 91 -9.12 -17.80 -2.11
N GLU A 92 -8.58 -17.31 -1.00
CA GLU A 92 -9.06 -17.58 0.36
C GLU A 92 -10.46 -17.03 0.66
N GLU A 93 -10.84 -15.89 0.09
CA GLU A 93 -12.19 -15.34 0.21
C GLU A 93 -13.24 -16.10 -0.61
N LEU A 94 -12.81 -16.87 -1.61
CA LEU A 94 -13.70 -17.63 -2.48
C LEU A 94 -14.10 -18.96 -1.84
N ASN A 95 -15.28 -19.46 -2.21
CA ASN A 95 -15.70 -20.80 -1.81
C ASN A 95 -14.91 -21.87 -2.57
N GLU A 96 -14.80 -23.06 -1.97
CA GLU A 96 -14.04 -24.18 -2.55
C GLU A 96 -14.45 -24.52 -4.00
N PRO A 97 -15.75 -24.59 -4.37
CA PRO A 97 -16.14 -24.87 -5.75
C PRO A 97 -15.66 -23.83 -6.77
N LEU A 98 -15.72 -22.53 -6.43
CA LEU A 98 -15.24 -21.47 -7.30
C LEU A 98 -13.71 -21.49 -7.43
N ARG A 99 -13.00 -21.80 -6.33
CA ARG A 99 -11.54 -21.97 -6.34
C ARG A 99 -11.13 -23.07 -7.32
N GLU A 100 -11.77 -24.25 -7.22
CA GLU A 100 -11.52 -25.37 -8.13
C GLU A 100 -11.86 -25.04 -9.59
N GLU A 101 -12.97 -24.35 -9.84
CA GLU A 101 -13.36 -23.93 -11.20
C GLU A 101 -12.32 -22.98 -11.82
N ILE A 102 -11.84 -22.00 -11.04
CA ILE A 102 -10.80 -21.05 -11.48
C ILE A 102 -9.50 -21.78 -11.80
N VAL A 103 -9.05 -22.69 -10.95
CA VAL A 103 -7.84 -23.49 -11.18
C VAL A 103 -7.99 -24.34 -12.44
N ASN A 104 -9.11 -25.06 -12.58
CA ASN A 104 -9.40 -25.88 -13.76
C ASN A 104 -9.43 -25.04 -15.04
N PHE A 105 -10.07 -23.87 -15.00
CA PHE A 105 -10.12 -22.96 -16.14
C PHE A 105 -8.72 -22.47 -16.51
N ASN A 106 -7.93 -22.03 -15.55
CA ASN A 106 -6.58 -21.49 -15.79
C ASN A 106 -5.61 -22.56 -16.30
N CYS A 107 -5.70 -23.79 -15.78
CA CYS A 107 -4.80 -24.90 -16.14
C CYS A 107 -5.27 -25.72 -17.35
N ARG A 108 -6.44 -25.45 -17.94
CA ARG A 108 -7.00 -26.25 -19.06
C ARG A 108 -6.15 -26.36 -20.33
N LYS A 109 -5.13 -25.52 -20.48
CA LYS A 109 -4.20 -25.53 -21.61
C LYS A 109 -2.88 -26.26 -21.29
N LEU A 110 -2.66 -26.56 -20.02
CA LEU A 110 -1.46 -27.22 -19.49
C LEU A 110 -1.66 -28.74 -19.35
N VAL A 111 -2.93 -29.14 -19.18
CA VAL A 111 -3.42 -30.52 -19.06
C VAL A 111 -4.14 -30.90 -20.35
#